data_AF-A0A3B0SLX9-F1
#
_entry.id   AF-A0A3B0SLX9-F1
#
_cell.length_a   1.000
_cell.length_b   1.000
_cell.length_c   1.000
_cell.angle_alpha   90.00
_cell.angle_beta   90.00
_cell.angle_gamma   90.00
#
_symmetry.space_group_name_H-M   'P 1'
#
loop_
_entity.id
_entity.type
_entity.pdbx_description
1 polymer ?
#
loop_
_entity_poly.entity_id
_entity_poly.type
_entity_poly.pdbx_seq_one_letter_code
_entity_poly.pdbx_strand_id
1 'polypeptide(L)' 'MDSIDKAILTQLQRDSATPVSEIAESVGLSATPCWRRIKKLEVEGVIARR' A
#
# COMPACT_ATOMS: atom_id res chain seq x y z
N MET A 1 -3.59 -11.72 2.24
CA MET A 1 -2.52 -10.72 2.15
C MET A 1 -1.44 -11.29 1.25
N ASP A 2 -1.32 -10.73 0.06
CA ASP A 2 -0.45 -11.25 -1.01
C ASP A 2 0.97 -10.67 -0.89
N SER A 3 1.90 -11.11 -1.76
CA SER A 3 3.25 -10.53 -1.85
C SER A 3 3.23 -9.03 -2.15
N ILE A 4 2.30 -8.58 -2.97
CA ILE A 4 2.11 -7.14 -3.28
C ILE A 4 1.66 -6.37 -2.04
N ASP A 5 0.71 -6.91 -1.27
CA ASP A 5 0.23 -6.23 -0.06
C ASP A 5 1.37 -6.09 0.96
N LYS A 6 2.21 -7.12 1.09
CA LYS A 6 3.43 -7.05 1.90
C LYS A 6 4.39 -5.97 1.40
N ALA A 7 4.63 -5.88 0.09
CA ALA A 7 5.50 -4.85 -0.48
C ALA A 7 4.96 -3.42 -0.26
N ILE A 8 3.65 -3.22 -0.43
CA ILE A 8 2.96 -1.96 -0.14
C ILE A 8 3.14 -1.59 1.34
N LEU A 9 2.92 -2.54 2.26
CA LEU A 9 3.10 -2.33 3.69
C LEU A 9 4.55 -2.00 4.04
N THR A 10 5.53 -2.69 3.44
CA THR A 10 6.95 -2.39 3.64
C THR A 10 7.28 -0.95 3.24
N GLN A 11 6.77 -0.47 2.11
CA GLN A 11 6.98 0.92 1.70
C GLN A 11 6.29 1.91 2.62
N LEU A 12 5.01 1.68 2.96
CA LEU A 12 4.26 2.54 3.87
C LEU A 12 4.86 2.59 5.29
N GLN A 13 5.43 1.48 5.76
CA GLN A 13 6.12 1.42 7.06
C GLN A 13 7.47 2.13 7.05
N ARG A 14 8.15 2.13 5.90
CA ARG A 14 9.41 2.83 5.72
C ARG A 14 9.20 4.34 5.62
N ASP A 15 8.20 4.75 4.84
CA ASP A 15 7.81 6.15 4.65
C ASP A 15 6.32 6.25 4.32
N SER A 16 5.53 6.74 5.29
CA SER A 16 4.08 6.92 5.11
C SER A 16 3.72 8.19 4.33
N ALA A 17 4.70 9.09 4.09
CA ALA A 17 4.51 10.28 3.27
C ALA A 17 4.62 9.98 1.77
N THR A 18 5.15 8.82 1.38
CA THR A 18 5.29 8.43 -0.02
C THR A 18 3.91 8.38 -0.72
N PRO A 19 3.74 9.06 -1.87
CA PRO A 19 2.50 9.02 -2.63
C PRO A 19 2.12 7.60 -3.08
N VAL A 20 0.82 7.30 -3.09
CA VAL A 20 0.31 5.99 -3.53
C VAL A 20 0.70 5.66 -4.97
N SER A 21 0.87 6.67 -5.83
CA SER A 21 1.36 6.49 -7.21
C SER A 21 2.78 5.95 -7.26
N GLU A 22 3.68 6.46 -6.41
CA GLU A 22 5.08 6.01 -6.34
C GLU A 22 5.17 4.60 -5.74
N ILE A 23 4.37 4.34 -4.70
CA ILE A 23 4.25 3.00 -4.13
C ILE A 23 3.76 2.02 -5.20
N ALA A 24 2.74 2.40 -5.96
CA ALA A 24 2.19 1.58 -7.03
C ALA A 24 3.24 1.25 -8.09
N GLU A 25 4.00 2.26 -8.54
CA GLU A 25 5.09 2.09 -9.51
C GLU A 25 6.16 1.13 -8.98
N SER A 26 6.55 1.28 -7.71
CA SER A 26 7.55 0.42 -7.06
C SER A 26 7.13 -1.05 -6.95
N VAL A 27 5.82 -1.33 -6.90
CA VAL A 27 5.27 -2.70 -6.83
C VAL A 27 4.70 -3.20 -8.16
N GLY A 28 4.91 -2.47 -9.26
CA GLY A 28 4.47 -2.86 -10.60
C GLY A 28 2.96 -2.77 -10.82
N LEU A 29 2.28 -1.85 -10.12
CA LEU A 29 0.85 -1.59 -10.23
C LEU A 29 0.56 -0.15 -10.70
N SER A 30 -0.65 0.07 -11.18
CA SER A 30 -1.20 1.43 -11.32
C SER A 30 -1.76 1.95 -9.99
N ALA A 31 -1.93 3.27 -9.89
CA ALA A 31 -2.36 3.91 -8.64
C ALA A 31 -3.72 3.39 -8.13
N THR A 32 -4.69 3.16 -9.02
CA THR A 32 -6.05 2.71 -8.67
C THR A 32 -6.09 1.34 -7.96
N PRO A 33 -5.51 0.25 -8.49
CA PRO A 33 -5.47 -1.04 -7.80
C PRO A 33 -4.62 -1.01 -6.52
N CYS A 34 -3.55 -0.21 -6.48
CA CYS A 34 -2.75 -0.02 -5.26
C CYS A 34 -3.59 0.65 -4.16
N TRP A 35 -4.31 1.73 -4.49
CA TRP A 35 -5.21 2.41 -3.55
C TRP A 35 -6.29 1.47 -3.01
N ARG A 36 -6.91 0.65 -3.88
CA ARG A 36 -7.93 -0.32 -3.45
C ARG A 36 -7.37 -1.35 -2.46
N ARG A 37 -6.14 -1.81 -2.68
CA ARG A 37 -5.44 -2.72 -1.74
C ARG A 37 -5.17 -2.04 -0.40
N ILE A 38 -4.64 -0.81 -0.42
CA ILE A 38 -4.40 -0.02 0.80
C ILE A 38 -5.71 0.17 1.58
N LYS A 39 -6.79 0.58 0.90
CA LYS A 39 -8.10 0.75 1.53
C LYS A 39 -8.60 -0.55 2.17
N LYS A 40 -8.42 -1.68 1.49
CA LYS A 40 -8.77 -3.00 2.03
C LYS A 40 -7.96 -3.31 3.29
N LEU A 41 -6.65 -3.04 3.30
CA LEU A 41 -5.78 -3.25 4.46
C LEU A 41 -6.14 -2.33 5.65
N GLU A 42 -6.61 -1.11 5.39
CA GLU A 42 -7.17 -0.23 6.43
C GLU A 42 -8.46 -0.81 7.02
N VAL A 43 -9.38 -1.26 6.17
CA VAL A 43 -10.68 -1.83 6.61
C VAL A 43 -10.49 -3.14 7.37
N GLU A 44 -9.51 -3.97 6.96
CA GLU A 44 -9.14 -5.20 7.67
C GLU A 44 -8.39 -4.94 8.99
N GLY A 45 -8.05 -3.68 9.30
CA GLY A 45 -7.32 -3.30 10.52
C GLY A 45 -5.82 -3.62 10.47
N VAL A 46 -5.29 -4.00 9.30
CA VAL A 46 -3.85 -4.24 9.09
C VAL A 46 -3.08 -2.91 9.10
N ILE A 47 -3.65 -1.87 8.51
CA ILE A 47 -3.13 -0.49 8.61
C ILE A 47 -3.93 0.22 9.71
N ALA A 48 -3.34 0.33 10.89
CA ALA A 48 -3.98 0.98 12.04
C ALA A 48 -3.93 2.52 11.98
N ARG A 49 -2.83 3.09 11.44
CA ARG A 49 -2.63 4.53 11.22
C ARG A 49 -1.56 4.78 10.16
N ARG A 50 -1.62 5.94 9.53
CA ARG A 50 -0.57 6.47 8.63
C ARG A 50 0.24 7.56 9.31
#